data_AF-A0A453HZE8-F1
#
_entry.id   AF-A0A453HZE8-F1
#
_cell.length_a   1.000
_cell.length_b   1.000
_cell.length_c   1.000
_cell.angle_alpha   90.00
_cell.angle_beta   90.00
_cell.angle_gamma   90.00
#
_symmetry.space_group_name_H-M   'P 1'
#
loop_
_entity.id
_entity.type
_entity.pdbx_description
1 polymer ?
#
loop_
_entity_poly.entity_id
_entity_poly.type
_entity_poly.pdbx_seq_one_letter_code
_entity_poly.pdbx_strand_id
1 'polypeptide(L)'
;MEPQPPPPPAVETHFADLCKELEVDEGVAGEAAALLEEGKDVFLTSPSFGSKSPEDVERLCFAFVLYCVAKLKGKGMKEESSRVRLWKILEGCKLKYNDFFKESQQLLSKIDHVLRSRYGTDWEDQLELKQLQSLVNLLADASRFYCKAFNELFLSTSTGQEPGSTKSNPEYFCFGWLFFLALRSKSPELYKDLVSCIHGLVAILAILLIHVPAKFRSFTIEGSSHLIKQTVRGVDLLASLCHNYHTSEDRLKEMMGKFHKAIEVFFSTKAVRASECKLETLDKIDTDGLIYFRDLLDKECFHSNFEKLEKLSSTTSWEGELDLKRFLINNDNIISAENSSRDFTNLSCPKRVFETLASPTKTIKNMLTVPSSPSSPVNGGSVKI
;
A
#
# COMPACT_ATOMS: atom_id res chain seq x y z
N MET A 1 -13.79 53.09 -4.66
CA MET A 1 -14.56 51.85 -4.43
C MET A 1 -13.77 50.74 -5.06
N GLU A 2 -13.11 49.93 -4.24
CA GLU A 2 -12.51 48.68 -4.69
C GLU A 2 -13.66 47.75 -5.13
N PRO A 3 -13.59 47.10 -6.30
CA PRO A 3 -14.62 46.15 -6.69
C PRO A 3 -14.63 44.99 -5.70
N GLN A 4 -15.80 44.78 -5.09
CA GLN A 4 -16.04 43.65 -4.20
C GLN A 4 -15.78 42.36 -5.01
N PRO A 5 -14.99 41.41 -4.49
CA PRO A 5 -14.75 40.16 -5.19
C PRO A 5 -16.08 39.46 -5.47
N PRO A 6 -16.21 38.77 -6.62
CA PRO A 6 -17.43 38.07 -6.97
C PRO A 6 -17.81 37.08 -5.85
N PRO A 7 -19.10 36.88 -5.58
CA PRO A 7 -19.53 35.90 -4.58
C PRO A 7 -18.93 34.53 -4.94
N PRO A 8 -18.52 33.74 -3.93
CA PRO A 8 -17.99 32.42 -4.18
C PRO A 8 -19.01 31.60 -4.99
N PRO A 9 -18.57 30.77 -5.96
CA PRO A 9 -19.49 29.98 -6.76
C PRO A 9 -20.35 29.09 -5.87
N ALA A 10 -21.58 28.84 -6.30
CA ALA A 10 -22.47 27.93 -5.61
C ALA A 10 -21.87 26.50 -5.58
N VAL A 11 -22.12 25.75 -4.51
CA VAL A 11 -21.60 24.38 -4.30
C VAL A 11 -21.92 23.47 -5.49
N GLU A 12 -23.08 23.67 -6.10
CA GLU A 12 -23.53 22.94 -7.30
C GLU A 12 -22.64 23.23 -8.52
N THR A 13 -22.13 24.46 -8.65
CA THR A 13 -21.20 24.85 -9.72
C THR A 13 -19.86 24.16 -9.54
N HIS A 14 -19.31 24.16 -8.31
CA HIS A 14 -18.07 23.45 -8.01
C HIS A 14 -18.19 21.95 -8.30
N PHE A 15 -19.32 21.34 -7.92
CA PHE A 15 -19.57 19.93 -8.18
C PHE A 15 -19.65 19.62 -9.68
N ALA A 16 -20.35 20.46 -10.46
CA ALA A 16 -20.47 20.30 -11.90
C ALA A 16 -19.11 20.44 -12.61
N ASP A 17 -18.27 21.38 -12.18
CA ASP A 17 -16.93 21.58 -12.74
C ASP A 17 -16.01 20.39 -12.43
N LEU A 18 -16.08 19.83 -11.20
CA LEU A 18 -15.38 18.59 -10.85
C LEU A 18 -15.84 17.42 -11.73
N CYS A 19 -17.14 17.25 -11.97
CA CYS A 19 -17.64 16.18 -12.84
C CYS A 19 -17.10 16.28 -14.26
N LYS A 20 -16.98 17.50 -14.80
CA LYS A 20 -16.38 17.74 -16.12
C LYS A 20 -14.89 17.44 -16.14
N GLU A 21 -14.14 17.87 -15.12
CA GLU A 21 -12.70 17.58 -14.99
C GLU A 21 -12.42 16.07 -14.92
N LEU A 22 -13.29 15.34 -14.23
CA LEU A 22 -13.19 13.88 -14.10
C LEU A 22 -13.74 13.11 -15.32
N GLU A 23 -14.33 13.80 -16.29
CA GLU A 23 -15.00 13.23 -17.47
C GLU A 23 -16.08 12.20 -17.07
N VAL A 24 -16.89 12.55 -16.07
CA VAL A 24 -17.99 11.69 -15.59
C VAL A 24 -19.11 11.67 -16.63
N ASP A 25 -19.66 10.49 -16.92
CA ASP A 25 -20.85 10.32 -17.76
C ASP A 25 -21.99 11.24 -17.30
N GLU A 26 -22.67 11.91 -18.24
CA GLU A 26 -23.72 12.89 -17.93
C GLU A 26 -24.85 12.29 -17.08
N GLY A 27 -25.21 11.02 -17.33
CA GLY A 27 -26.20 10.30 -16.55
C GLY A 27 -25.73 10.03 -15.12
N VAL A 28 -24.46 9.71 -14.91
CA VAL A 28 -23.85 9.56 -13.58
C VAL A 28 -23.75 10.91 -12.87
N ALA A 29 -23.31 11.96 -13.56
CA ALA A 29 -23.17 13.30 -13.00
C ALA A 29 -24.52 13.90 -12.57
N GLY A 30 -25.57 13.75 -13.39
CA GLY A 30 -26.92 14.23 -13.05
C GLY A 30 -27.52 13.51 -11.85
N GLU A 31 -27.34 12.19 -11.76
CA GLU A 31 -27.77 11.40 -10.60
C GLU A 31 -27.01 11.78 -9.33
N ALA A 32 -25.70 12.01 -9.44
CA ALA A 32 -24.86 12.46 -8.34
C ALA A 32 -25.25 13.86 -7.85
N ALA A 33 -25.59 14.78 -8.75
CA ALA A 33 -26.11 16.09 -8.39
C ALA A 33 -27.46 15.99 -7.65
N ALA A 34 -28.35 15.10 -8.09
CA ALA A 34 -29.62 14.86 -7.40
C ALA A 34 -29.43 14.26 -5.99
N LEU A 35 -28.48 13.32 -5.84
CA LEU A 35 -28.13 12.76 -4.53
C LEU A 35 -27.49 13.80 -3.60
N LEU A 36 -26.65 14.70 -4.15
CA LEU A 36 -26.05 15.79 -3.39
C LEU A 36 -27.11 16.77 -2.87
N GLU A 37 -28.10 17.13 -3.71
CA GLU A 37 -29.18 18.04 -3.32
C GLU A 37 -30.10 17.41 -2.25
N GLU A 38 -30.47 16.14 -2.40
CA GLU A 38 -31.26 15.42 -1.39
C GLU A 38 -30.54 15.25 -0.06
N GLY A 39 -29.21 15.14 -0.09
CA GLY A 39 -28.36 15.02 1.10
C GLY A 39 -27.79 16.34 1.59
N LYS A 40 -28.14 17.49 0.99
CA LYS A 40 -27.43 18.77 1.19
C LYS A 40 -27.36 19.21 2.65
N ASP A 41 -28.48 19.10 3.36
CA ASP A 41 -28.56 19.40 4.78
C ASP A 41 -27.66 18.47 5.61
N VAL A 42 -27.47 17.22 5.18
CA VAL A 42 -26.64 16.24 5.87
C VAL A 42 -25.15 16.43 5.60
N PHE A 43 -24.79 16.71 4.33
CA PHE A 43 -23.43 16.85 3.85
C PHE A 43 -22.77 18.15 4.33
N LEU A 44 -23.50 19.28 4.30
CA LEU A 44 -22.90 20.60 4.46
C LEU A 44 -23.09 21.22 5.85
N THR A 45 -23.92 20.64 6.72
CA THR A 45 -24.13 21.17 8.09
C THR A 45 -23.41 20.38 9.18
N SER A 46 -22.72 19.29 8.84
CA SER A 46 -22.20 18.35 9.82
C SER A 46 -21.02 18.92 10.65
N PRO A 47 -21.16 19.06 11.99
CA PRO A 47 -20.09 19.55 12.87
C PRO A 47 -19.02 18.49 13.20
N SER A 48 -19.10 17.27 12.63
CA SER A 48 -18.27 16.12 13.05
C SER A 48 -16.98 15.91 12.27
N PHE A 49 -16.67 16.73 11.26
CA PHE A 49 -15.45 16.61 10.45
C PHE A 49 -14.16 17.08 11.16
N GLY A 50 -14.24 17.45 12.45
CA GLY A 50 -13.10 17.95 13.21
C GLY A 50 -12.65 19.34 12.74
N SER A 51 -11.38 19.68 12.95
CA SER A 51 -10.77 20.98 12.59
C SER A 51 -10.53 21.17 11.07
N LYS A 52 -11.30 20.49 10.22
CA LYS A 52 -11.15 20.55 8.75
C LYS A 52 -11.76 21.83 8.20
N SER A 53 -11.19 22.35 7.11
CA SER A 53 -11.72 23.54 6.45
C SER A 53 -13.07 23.22 5.76
N PRO A 54 -13.96 24.21 5.56
CA PRO A 54 -15.19 24.01 4.81
C PRO A 54 -14.97 23.43 3.40
N GLU A 55 -13.88 23.83 2.73
CA GLU A 55 -13.49 23.29 1.42
C GLU A 55 -13.14 21.80 1.47
N ASP A 56 -12.50 21.33 2.54
CA ASP A 56 -12.15 19.92 2.69
C ASP A 56 -13.40 19.07 2.93
N VAL A 57 -14.37 19.61 3.68
CA VAL A 57 -15.68 18.97 3.89
C VAL A 57 -16.44 18.85 2.58
N GLU A 58 -16.46 19.92 1.78
CA GLU A 58 -17.07 19.94 0.45
C GLU A 58 -16.45 18.88 -0.47
N ARG A 59 -15.12 18.86 -0.58
CA ARG A 59 -14.37 17.84 -1.37
C ARG A 59 -14.69 16.41 -0.93
N LEU A 60 -14.75 16.16 0.38
CA LEU A 60 -15.11 14.85 0.93
C LEU A 60 -16.53 14.44 0.56
N CYS A 61 -17.49 15.37 0.64
CA CYS A 61 -18.87 15.10 0.25
C CYS A 61 -18.99 14.81 -1.25
N PHE A 62 -18.31 15.59 -2.10
CA PHE A 62 -18.27 15.37 -3.54
C PHE A 62 -17.70 14.01 -3.89
N ALA A 63 -16.56 13.65 -3.30
CA ALA A 63 -15.93 12.36 -3.53
C ALA A 63 -16.85 11.20 -3.12
N PHE A 64 -17.51 11.32 -1.97
CA PHE A 64 -18.39 10.29 -1.43
C PHE A 64 -19.65 10.10 -2.29
N VAL A 65 -20.30 11.19 -2.68
CA VAL A 65 -21.48 11.15 -3.57
C VAL A 65 -21.12 10.55 -4.92
N LEU A 66 -20.04 11.00 -5.55
CA LEU A 66 -19.57 10.45 -6.83
C LEU A 66 -19.23 8.96 -6.72
N TYR A 67 -18.56 8.54 -5.65
CA TYR A 67 -18.26 7.13 -5.43
C TYR A 67 -19.53 6.27 -5.32
N CYS A 68 -20.51 6.72 -4.53
CA CYS A 68 -21.79 6.02 -4.37
C CYS A 68 -22.50 5.85 -5.71
N VAL A 69 -22.71 6.94 -6.45
CA VAL A 69 -23.45 6.88 -7.71
C VAL A 69 -22.68 6.12 -8.78
N ALA A 70 -21.37 6.36 -8.91
CA ALA A 70 -20.55 5.64 -9.87
C ALA A 70 -20.65 4.12 -9.63
N LYS A 71 -20.53 3.67 -8.37
CA LYS A 71 -20.57 2.24 -8.03
C LYS A 71 -21.96 1.63 -8.19
N LEU A 72 -22.99 2.28 -7.64
CA LEU A 72 -24.34 1.70 -7.60
C LEU A 72 -25.04 1.75 -8.96
N LYS A 73 -24.78 2.78 -9.78
CA LYS A 73 -25.35 2.90 -11.14
C LYS A 73 -24.53 2.13 -12.19
N GLY A 74 -23.21 2.05 -12.02
CA GLY A 74 -22.29 1.47 -13.00
C GLY A 74 -22.43 -0.05 -13.21
N LYS A 75 -23.05 -0.78 -12.28
CA LYS A 75 -23.18 -2.24 -12.31
C LYS A 75 -24.08 -2.78 -13.45
N GLY A 76 -24.76 -1.88 -14.18
CA GLY A 76 -25.62 -2.21 -15.34
C GLY A 76 -25.16 -1.62 -16.69
N MET A 77 -24.01 -0.94 -16.76
CA MET A 77 -23.50 -0.39 -18.02
C MET A 77 -22.80 -1.49 -18.84
N LYS A 78 -22.95 -1.45 -20.17
CA LYS A 78 -22.35 -2.43 -21.11
C LYS A 78 -20.83 -2.53 -21.02
N GLU A 79 -20.17 -1.51 -20.46
CA GLU A 79 -18.72 -1.45 -20.27
C GLU A 79 -18.40 -0.96 -18.86
N GLU A 80 -17.98 -1.86 -17.98
CA GLU A 80 -17.52 -1.52 -16.62
C GLU A 80 -16.19 -0.72 -16.64
N SER A 81 -15.53 -0.63 -17.81
CA SER A 81 -14.32 0.16 -18.07
C SER A 81 -14.56 1.66 -18.22
N SER A 82 -15.78 2.12 -18.51
CA SER A 82 -16.10 3.55 -18.70
C SER A 82 -16.43 4.27 -17.39
N ARG A 83 -16.60 3.53 -16.30
CA ARG A 83 -16.96 4.08 -15.00
C ARG A 83 -15.76 4.78 -14.34
N VAL A 84 -16.00 5.98 -13.81
CA VAL A 84 -15.02 6.70 -12.98
C VAL A 84 -14.75 5.93 -11.68
N ARG A 85 -13.46 5.62 -11.45
CA ARG A 85 -12.95 4.83 -10.33
C ARG A 85 -12.62 5.70 -9.12
N LEU A 86 -12.64 5.11 -7.92
CA LEU A 86 -12.37 5.84 -6.67
C LEU A 86 -11.06 6.64 -6.74
N TRP A 87 -9.96 6.05 -7.22
CA TRP A 87 -8.68 6.74 -7.29
C TRP A 87 -8.72 8.02 -8.12
N LYS A 88 -9.44 8.03 -9.26
CA LYS A 88 -9.60 9.21 -10.13
C LYS A 88 -10.43 10.28 -9.42
N ILE A 89 -11.49 9.87 -8.73
CA ILE A 89 -12.32 10.77 -7.90
C ILE A 89 -11.48 11.43 -6.81
N LEU A 90 -10.70 10.64 -6.06
CA LEU A 90 -9.87 11.15 -4.97
C LEU A 90 -8.74 12.05 -5.47
N GLU A 91 -8.17 11.75 -6.64
CA GLU A 91 -7.17 12.61 -7.29
C GLU A 91 -7.77 13.99 -7.63
N GLY A 92 -8.92 14.04 -8.30
CA GLY A 92 -9.60 15.31 -8.61
C GLY A 92 -10.03 16.07 -7.36
N CYS A 93 -10.45 15.37 -6.31
CA CYS A 93 -10.79 15.97 -5.02
C CYS A 93 -9.57 16.30 -4.15
N LYS A 94 -8.35 15.93 -4.56
CA LYS A 94 -7.10 16.09 -3.79
C LYS A 94 -7.18 15.45 -2.39
N LEU A 95 -7.82 14.29 -2.28
CA LEU A 95 -8.03 13.56 -1.04
C LEU A 95 -7.13 12.32 -0.94
N LYS A 96 -6.73 11.98 0.28
CA LYS A 96 -6.08 10.70 0.60
C LYS A 96 -7.14 9.63 0.89
N TYR A 97 -6.84 8.36 0.59
CA TYR A 97 -7.75 7.24 0.88
C TYR A 97 -8.14 7.18 2.37
N ASN A 98 -7.17 7.34 3.28
CA ASN A 98 -7.42 7.28 4.73
C ASN A 98 -8.44 8.34 5.18
N ASP A 99 -8.33 9.56 4.67
CA ASP A 99 -9.26 10.64 4.98
C ASP A 99 -10.65 10.35 4.42
N PHE A 100 -10.72 9.86 3.18
CA PHE A 100 -11.97 9.46 2.56
C PHE A 100 -12.69 8.39 3.39
N PHE A 101 -12.05 7.26 3.68
CA PHE A 101 -12.70 6.14 4.38
C PHE A 101 -13.07 6.46 5.84
N LYS A 102 -12.24 7.26 6.53
CA LYS A 102 -12.52 7.67 7.91
C LYS A 102 -13.85 8.44 8.00
N GLU A 103 -14.10 9.34 7.05
CA GLU A 103 -15.28 10.20 7.07
C GLU A 103 -16.48 9.57 6.36
N SER A 104 -16.23 8.73 5.34
CA SER A 104 -17.28 8.09 4.55
C SER A 104 -18.23 7.26 5.39
N GLN A 105 -17.75 6.59 6.46
CA GLN A 105 -18.62 5.82 7.35
C GLN A 105 -19.63 6.69 8.09
N GLN A 106 -19.24 7.92 8.47
CA GLN A 106 -20.16 8.86 9.11
C GLN A 106 -21.20 9.37 8.12
N LEU A 107 -20.79 9.70 6.90
CA LEU A 107 -21.69 10.11 5.83
C LEU A 107 -22.69 9.01 5.48
N LEU A 108 -22.21 7.78 5.34
CA LEU A 108 -22.99 6.59 5.07
C LEU A 108 -24.18 6.44 6.04
N SER A 109 -23.91 6.56 7.34
CA SER A 109 -24.93 6.42 8.38
C SER A 109 -26.04 7.47 8.31
N LYS A 110 -25.75 8.63 7.73
CA LYS A 110 -26.71 9.74 7.65
C LYS A 110 -27.56 9.68 6.37
N ILE A 111 -27.02 9.11 5.29
CA ILE A 111 -27.72 9.00 3.99
C ILE A 111 -28.25 7.60 3.69
N ASP A 112 -28.15 6.63 4.61
CA ASP A 112 -28.65 5.24 4.44
C ASP A 112 -30.08 5.20 3.91
N HIS A 113 -30.98 6.01 4.46
CA HIS A 113 -32.37 6.05 4.03
C HIS A 113 -32.54 6.50 2.57
N VAL A 114 -31.72 7.47 2.11
CA VAL A 114 -31.73 7.96 0.72
C VAL A 114 -31.19 6.88 -0.22
N LEU A 115 -30.04 6.28 0.12
CA LEU A 115 -29.43 5.23 -0.69
C LEU A 115 -30.34 4.00 -0.81
N ARG A 116 -30.97 3.58 0.31
CA ARG A 116 -31.92 2.46 0.33
C ARG A 116 -33.14 2.73 -0.53
N SER A 117 -33.66 3.96 -0.51
CA SER A 117 -34.81 4.36 -1.32
C SER A 117 -34.48 4.37 -2.82
N ARG A 118 -33.25 4.76 -3.20
CA ARG A 118 -32.84 4.89 -4.61
C ARG A 118 -32.34 3.58 -5.22
N TYR A 119 -31.57 2.80 -4.46
CA TYR A 119 -30.81 1.66 -4.99
C TYR A 119 -31.26 0.30 -4.43
N GLY A 120 -32.24 0.27 -3.53
CA GLY A 120 -32.74 -0.96 -2.91
C GLY A 120 -32.04 -1.32 -1.61
N THR A 121 -32.47 -2.42 -0.97
CA THR A 121 -31.97 -2.82 0.37
C THR A 121 -30.58 -3.43 0.36
N ASP A 122 -30.09 -3.89 -0.80
CA ASP A 122 -28.78 -4.51 -1.00
C ASP A 122 -27.69 -3.50 -1.40
N TRP A 123 -27.98 -2.19 -1.32
CA TRP A 123 -27.06 -1.13 -1.72
C TRP A 123 -25.71 -1.19 -0.98
N GLU A 124 -25.67 -1.58 0.30
CA GLU A 124 -24.40 -1.69 1.05
C GLU A 124 -23.48 -2.76 0.45
N ASP A 125 -24.04 -3.92 0.11
CA ASP A 125 -23.31 -5.02 -0.49
C ASP A 125 -22.84 -4.66 -1.90
N GLN A 126 -23.61 -3.85 -2.63
CA GLN A 126 -23.21 -3.35 -3.94
C GLN A 126 -22.13 -2.25 -3.86
N LEU A 127 -22.16 -1.41 -2.81
CA LEU A 127 -21.20 -0.32 -2.63
C LEU A 127 -19.81 -0.85 -2.25
N GLU A 128 -19.75 -1.94 -1.47
CA GLU A 128 -18.52 -2.61 -1.04
C GLU A 128 -17.54 -1.70 -0.25
N LEU A 129 -18.02 -0.59 0.32
CA LEU A 129 -17.16 0.42 0.96
C LEU A 129 -16.34 -0.17 2.12
N LYS A 130 -16.95 -1.04 2.94
CA LYS A 130 -16.28 -1.70 4.08
C LYS A 130 -15.18 -2.66 3.60
N GLN A 131 -15.45 -3.42 2.55
CA GLN A 131 -14.51 -4.35 1.93
C GLN A 131 -13.31 -3.57 1.34
N LEU A 132 -13.59 -2.47 0.64
CA LEU A 132 -12.56 -1.61 0.05
C LEU A 132 -11.71 -0.91 1.12
N GLN A 133 -12.32 -0.45 2.21
CA GLN A 133 -11.61 0.11 3.36
C GLN A 133 -10.67 -0.93 4.01
N SER A 134 -11.18 -2.14 4.25
CA SER A 134 -10.39 -3.24 4.83
C SER A 134 -9.19 -3.57 3.94
N LEU A 135 -9.39 -3.58 2.63
CA LEU A 135 -8.31 -3.79 1.68
C LEU A 135 -7.27 -2.68 1.73
N VAL A 136 -7.70 -1.41 1.71
CA VAL A 136 -6.78 -0.28 1.73
C VAL A 136 -5.92 -0.31 2.98
N ASN A 137 -6.49 -0.61 4.14
CA ASN A 137 -5.75 -0.77 5.38
C ASN A 137 -4.71 -1.92 5.27
N LEU A 138 -5.14 -3.07 4.75
CA LEU A 138 -4.26 -4.23 4.55
C LEU A 138 -3.10 -3.92 3.61
N LEU A 139 -3.37 -3.26 2.48
CA LEU A 139 -2.35 -2.87 1.51
C LEU A 139 -1.44 -1.76 2.06
N ALA A 140 -1.96 -0.85 2.88
CA ALA A 140 -1.16 0.19 3.54
C ALA A 140 -0.14 -0.46 4.49
N ASP A 141 -0.56 -1.41 5.32
CA ASP A 141 0.32 -2.15 6.22
C ASP A 141 1.35 -2.99 5.45
N ALA A 142 0.90 -3.72 4.43
CA ALA A 142 1.76 -4.54 3.59
C ALA A 142 2.79 -3.68 2.83
N SER A 143 2.40 -2.51 2.31
CA SER A 143 3.31 -1.60 1.60
C SER A 143 4.35 -0.98 2.53
N ARG A 144 3.99 -0.64 3.77
CA ARG A 144 4.95 -0.16 4.78
C ARG A 144 6.00 -1.21 5.11
N PHE A 145 5.57 -2.46 5.31
CA PHE A 145 6.49 -3.59 5.49
C PHE A 145 7.43 -3.74 4.29
N TYR A 146 6.86 -3.79 3.08
CA TYR A 146 7.64 -3.97 1.84
C TYR A 146 8.65 -2.85 1.62
N CYS A 147 8.24 -1.60 1.81
CA CYS A 147 9.12 -0.44 1.69
C CYS A 147 10.31 -0.53 2.66
N LYS A 148 10.06 -0.81 3.94
CA LYS A 148 11.11 -0.96 4.93
C LYS A 148 12.07 -2.10 4.58
N ALA A 149 11.53 -3.29 4.30
CA ALA A 149 12.31 -4.48 4.01
C ALA A 149 13.13 -4.34 2.70
N PHE A 150 12.53 -3.75 1.66
CA PHE A 150 13.23 -3.46 0.42
C PHE A 150 14.36 -2.45 0.64
N ASN A 151 14.12 -1.38 1.38
CA ASN A 151 15.15 -0.38 1.65
C ASN A 151 16.32 -0.96 2.44
N GLU A 152 16.07 -1.82 3.43
CA GLU A 152 17.11 -2.53 4.19
C GLU A 152 17.97 -3.44 3.29
N LEU A 153 17.39 -3.99 2.22
CA LEU A 153 18.06 -4.94 1.33
C LEU A 153 18.66 -4.30 0.06
N PHE A 154 18.14 -3.17 -0.40
CA PHE A 154 18.51 -2.62 -1.71
C PHE A 154 18.98 -1.16 -1.67
N LEU A 155 18.77 -0.42 -0.57
CA LEU A 155 19.25 0.95 -0.42
C LEU A 155 20.40 1.05 0.60
N SER A 156 21.47 1.74 0.24
CA SER A 156 22.64 1.93 1.11
C SER A 156 22.43 3.17 1.98
N THR A 157 22.57 3.05 3.30
CA THR A 157 22.66 4.21 4.22
C THR A 157 24.09 4.77 4.31
N SER A 158 24.93 4.50 3.31
CA SER A 158 26.35 4.87 3.33
C SER A 158 26.53 6.39 3.25
N THR A 159 26.86 7.02 4.37
CA THR A 159 27.24 8.44 4.49
C THR A 159 28.63 8.74 3.91
N GLY A 160 29.14 7.94 2.96
CA GLY A 160 30.50 8.07 2.45
C GLY A 160 30.73 7.63 1.01
N GLN A 161 29.67 7.38 0.23
CA GLN A 161 29.83 7.09 -1.20
C GLN A 161 29.78 8.38 -2.02
N GLU A 162 30.75 8.52 -2.93
CA GLU A 162 30.75 9.53 -3.99
C GLU A 162 29.38 9.58 -4.71
N PRO A 163 28.87 10.75 -5.12
CA PRO A 163 27.47 10.98 -5.51
C PRO A 163 26.95 10.26 -6.79
N GLY A 164 27.59 9.18 -7.25
CA GLY A 164 27.26 8.52 -8.52
C GLY A 164 27.15 6.99 -8.51
N SER A 165 27.45 6.30 -7.41
CA SER A 165 27.75 4.85 -7.49
C SER A 165 26.59 3.89 -7.28
N THR A 166 25.50 4.27 -6.61
CA THR A 166 24.39 3.34 -6.32
C THR A 166 23.07 4.02 -6.66
N LYS A 167 22.75 4.09 -7.95
CA LYS A 167 21.39 4.47 -8.37
C LYS A 167 20.47 3.29 -8.04
N SER A 168 19.80 3.37 -6.90
CA SER A 168 18.54 2.68 -6.64
C SER A 168 17.68 2.73 -7.91
N ASN A 169 17.37 1.59 -8.51
CA ASN A 169 16.40 1.56 -9.59
C ASN A 169 14.99 1.41 -8.98
N PRO A 170 14.17 2.47 -8.90
CA PRO A 170 12.81 2.39 -8.36
C PRO A 170 11.93 1.39 -9.11
N GLU A 171 12.31 1.01 -10.33
CA GLU A 171 11.58 0.05 -11.13
C GLU A 171 11.59 -1.36 -10.52
N TYR A 172 12.66 -1.81 -9.86
CA TYR A 172 12.69 -3.13 -9.19
C TYR A 172 11.80 -3.16 -7.95
N PHE A 173 11.76 -2.04 -7.22
CA PHE A 173 10.83 -1.85 -6.11
C PHE A 173 9.38 -1.97 -6.59
N CYS A 174 9.04 -1.22 -7.64
CA CYS A 174 7.71 -1.27 -8.25
C CYS A 174 7.40 -2.66 -8.84
N PHE A 175 8.37 -3.33 -9.45
CA PHE A 175 8.18 -4.67 -10.02
C PHE A 175 7.74 -5.66 -8.95
N GLY A 176 8.45 -5.70 -7.81
CA GLY A 176 8.08 -6.61 -6.71
C GLY A 176 6.68 -6.31 -6.15
N TRP A 177 6.33 -5.04 -6.02
CA TRP A 177 4.99 -4.65 -5.57
C TRP A 177 3.88 -5.04 -6.55
N LEU A 178 4.07 -4.74 -7.85
CA LEU A 178 3.09 -5.14 -8.86
C LEU A 178 2.98 -6.67 -8.95
N PHE A 179 4.08 -7.39 -8.68
CA PHE A 179 4.07 -8.85 -8.70
C PHE A 179 3.29 -9.41 -7.52
N PHE A 180 3.45 -8.82 -6.34
CA PHE A 180 2.62 -9.10 -5.17
C PHE A 180 1.13 -8.94 -5.49
N LEU A 181 0.76 -7.82 -6.10
CA LEU A 181 -0.63 -7.51 -6.42
C LEU A 181 -1.20 -8.47 -7.46
N ALA A 182 -0.45 -8.79 -8.51
CA ALA A 182 -0.87 -9.75 -9.53
C ALA A 182 -1.09 -11.15 -8.94
N LEU A 183 -0.20 -11.60 -8.04
CA LEU A 183 -0.36 -12.88 -7.34
C LEU A 183 -1.56 -12.86 -6.39
N ARG A 184 -1.76 -11.76 -5.67
CA ARG A 184 -2.90 -11.58 -4.76
C ARG A 184 -4.23 -11.64 -5.49
N SER A 185 -4.36 -11.01 -6.66
CA SER A 185 -5.63 -11.01 -7.39
C SER A 185 -5.93 -12.38 -8.03
N LYS A 186 -4.89 -13.15 -8.40
CA LYS A 186 -5.06 -14.52 -8.94
C LYS A 186 -5.28 -15.59 -7.87
N SER A 187 -4.80 -15.38 -6.65
CA SER A 187 -4.88 -16.36 -5.57
C SER A 187 -5.23 -15.70 -4.23
N PRO A 188 -6.38 -15.01 -4.12
CA PRO A 188 -6.74 -14.23 -2.93
C PRO A 188 -6.80 -15.07 -1.65
N GLU A 189 -7.05 -16.37 -1.76
CA GLU A 189 -7.05 -17.33 -0.65
C GLU A 189 -5.69 -17.45 0.06
N LEU A 190 -4.60 -17.07 -0.60
CA LEU A 190 -3.25 -17.05 -0.02
C LEU A 190 -2.95 -15.77 0.75
N TYR A 191 -3.80 -14.75 0.66
CA TYR A 191 -3.54 -13.39 1.16
C TYR A 191 -4.72 -12.86 2.00
N LYS A 192 -5.22 -13.68 2.92
CA LYS A 192 -6.41 -13.37 3.72
C LYS A 192 -6.17 -12.28 4.77
N ASP A 193 -4.95 -12.19 5.27
CA ASP A 193 -4.57 -11.29 6.36
C ASP A 193 -3.16 -10.70 6.15
N LEU A 194 -2.77 -9.77 7.02
CA LEU A 194 -1.49 -9.09 6.94
C LEU A 194 -0.31 -10.05 7.05
N VAL A 195 -0.41 -11.08 7.89
CA VAL A 195 0.66 -12.08 8.08
C VAL A 195 0.90 -12.84 6.78
N SER A 196 -0.17 -13.28 6.12
CA SER A 196 -0.11 -13.98 4.83
C SER A 196 0.39 -13.06 3.72
N CYS A 197 0.04 -11.77 3.75
CA CYS A 197 0.63 -10.75 2.86
C CYS A 197 2.14 -10.58 3.09
N ILE A 198 2.60 -10.48 4.34
CA ILE A 198 4.02 -10.37 4.68
C ILE A 198 4.78 -11.61 4.20
N HIS A 199 4.25 -12.81 4.44
CA HIS A 199 4.82 -14.05 3.93
C HIS A 199 5.02 -14.01 2.40
N GLY A 200 4.01 -13.59 1.65
CA GLY A 200 4.13 -13.42 0.20
C GLY A 200 5.14 -12.35 -0.20
N LEU A 201 5.20 -11.23 0.52
CA LEU A 201 6.18 -10.17 0.26
C LEU A 201 7.62 -10.64 0.56
N VAL A 202 7.85 -11.47 1.58
CA VAL A 202 9.16 -12.08 1.85
C VAL A 202 9.58 -13.02 0.72
N ALA A 203 8.65 -13.80 0.17
CA ALA A 203 8.92 -14.62 -1.01
C ALA A 203 9.28 -13.75 -2.24
N ILE A 204 8.65 -12.59 -2.40
CA ILE A 204 9.00 -11.63 -3.46
C ILE A 204 10.38 -11.04 -3.22
N LEU A 205 10.72 -10.66 -1.99
CA LEU A 205 12.07 -10.20 -1.65
C LEU A 205 13.13 -11.27 -1.97
N ALA A 206 12.84 -12.54 -1.71
CA ALA A 206 13.72 -13.64 -2.11
C ALA A 206 13.90 -13.70 -3.63
N ILE A 207 12.82 -13.61 -4.41
CA ILE A 207 12.88 -13.57 -5.87
C ILE A 207 13.68 -12.37 -6.36
N LEU A 208 13.45 -11.18 -5.80
CA LEU A 208 14.22 -9.98 -6.15
C LEU A 208 15.70 -10.16 -5.80
N LEU A 209 16.05 -10.72 -4.64
CA LEU A 209 17.45 -10.99 -4.27
C LEU A 209 18.11 -12.05 -5.14
N ILE A 210 17.36 -12.94 -5.78
CA ILE A 210 17.89 -13.93 -6.73
C ILE A 210 18.12 -13.29 -8.12
N HIS A 211 17.26 -12.36 -8.54
CA HIS A 211 17.18 -11.90 -9.94
C HIS A 211 17.67 -10.47 -10.18
N VAL A 212 17.59 -9.58 -9.19
CA VAL A 212 18.08 -8.20 -9.32
C VAL A 212 19.61 -8.24 -9.45
N PRO A 213 20.20 -7.67 -10.52
CA PRO A 213 21.64 -7.71 -10.74
C PRO A 213 22.43 -7.16 -9.55
N ALA A 214 23.56 -7.79 -9.22
CA ALA A 214 24.35 -7.47 -8.01
C ALA A 214 24.73 -5.99 -7.88
N LYS A 215 25.04 -5.32 -9.01
CA LYS A 215 25.36 -3.88 -9.06
C LYS A 215 24.25 -2.94 -8.57
N PHE A 216 23.02 -3.43 -8.41
CA PHE A 216 21.88 -2.68 -7.91
C PHE A 216 21.51 -3.03 -6.47
N ARG A 217 22.31 -3.85 -5.78
CA ARG A 217 22.14 -4.15 -4.36
C ARG A 217 22.98 -3.18 -3.54
N SER A 218 22.49 -2.82 -2.37
CA SER A 218 23.17 -1.91 -1.45
C SER A 218 24.25 -2.57 -0.60
N PHE A 219 24.34 -3.90 -0.64
CA PHE A 219 25.22 -4.69 0.22
C PHE A 219 25.97 -5.77 -0.57
N THR A 220 27.14 -6.13 -0.06
CA THR A 220 27.82 -7.39 -0.43
C THR A 220 27.18 -8.53 0.36
N ILE A 221 26.81 -9.62 -0.33
CA ILE A 221 26.15 -10.77 0.29
C ILE A 221 26.97 -11.30 1.48
N GLU A 222 28.29 -11.37 1.30
CA GLU A 222 29.24 -11.65 2.36
C GLU A 222 29.37 -10.41 3.27
N GLY A 223 29.03 -10.59 4.56
CA GLY A 223 29.12 -9.52 5.58
C GLY A 223 27.85 -8.71 5.81
N SER A 224 26.75 -8.99 5.09
CA SER A 224 25.46 -8.35 5.34
C SER A 224 24.89 -8.74 6.71
N SER A 225 24.59 -7.76 7.55
CA SER A 225 23.84 -7.97 8.80
C SER A 225 22.42 -8.46 8.57
N HIS A 226 21.92 -8.35 7.35
CA HIS A 226 20.61 -8.85 6.95
C HIS A 226 20.66 -10.27 6.38
N LEU A 227 21.83 -10.82 6.04
CA LEU A 227 21.96 -12.19 5.52
C LEU A 227 22.91 -13.02 6.39
N ILE A 228 22.46 -13.34 7.60
CA ILE A 228 23.32 -13.90 8.65
C ILE A 228 23.44 -15.42 8.63
N LYS A 229 22.55 -16.14 7.93
CA LYS A 229 22.56 -17.60 7.90
C LYS A 229 23.50 -18.08 6.81
N GLN A 230 24.38 -19.01 7.17
CA GLN A 230 25.46 -19.51 6.34
C GLN A 230 25.37 -21.03 6.25
N THR A 231 25.71 -21.56 5.08
CA THR A 231 25.99 -22.97 4.83
C THR A 231 27.45 -23.13 4.45
N VAL A 232 27.90 -24.37 4.23
CA VAL A 232 29.25 -24.65 3.73
C VAL A 232 29.46 -24.09 2.31
N ARG A 233 28.37 -23.84 1.55
CA ARG A 233 28.41 -23.37 0.16
C ARG A 233 28.23 -21.85 0.01
N GLY A 234 27.81 -21.16 1.06
CA GLY A 234 27.59 -19.72 1.04
C GLY A 234 26.41 -19.30 1.92
N VAL A 235 25.87 -18.11 1.68
CA VAL A 235 24.73 -17.57 2.42
C VAL A 235 23.47 -18.38 2.13
N ASP A 236 22.80 -18.85 3.18
CA ASP A 236 21.45 -19.38 3.08
C ASP A 236 20.46 -18.21 3.03
N LEU A 237 20.06 -17.87 1.81
CA LEU A 237 19.16 -16.75 1.56
C LEU A 237 17.80 -16.96 2.24
N LEU A 238 17.21 -18.15 2.11
CA LEU A 238 15.87 -18.41 2.62
C LEU A 238 15.87 -18.46 4.14
N ALA A 239 16.82 -19.15 4.76
CA ALA A 239 16.93 -19.18 6.21
C ALA A 239 17.20 -17.78 6.79
N SER A 240 17.99 -16.95 6.10
CA SER A 240 18.25 -15.56 6.52
C SER A 240 16.98 -14.70 6.49
N LEU A 241 16.22 -14.76 5.38
CA LEU A 241 14.95 -14.03 5.28
C LEU A 241 13.92 -14.53 6.30
N CYS A 242 13.85 -15.85 6.52
CA CYS A 242 13.01 -16.46 7.54
C CYS A 242 13.35 -15.96 8.94
N HIS A 243 14.64 -15.88 9.26
CA HIS A 243 15.10 -15.37 10.54
C HIS A 243 14.72 -13.90 10.77
N ASN A 244 14.92 -13.03 9.78
CA ASN A 244 14.71 -11.59 9.92
C ASN A 244 13.23 -11.19 9.92
N TYR A 245 12.43 -11.88 9.11
CA TYR A 245 11.02 -11.53 8.91
C TYR A 245 10.06 -12.50 9.60
N HIS A 246 10.59 -13.34 10.49
CA HIS A 246 9.83 -14.27 11.33
C HIS A 246 8.86 -15.18 10.54
N THR A 247 9.29 -15.67 9.38
CA THR A 247 8.56 -16.68 8.60
C THR A 247 9.22 -18.05 8.77
N SER A 248 8.47 -19.12 8.51
CA SER A 248 9.04 -20.47 8.41
C SER A 248 9.60 -20.73 7.02
N GLU A 249 10.67 -21.53 6.94
CA GLU A 249 11.27 -21.92 5.67
C GLU A 249 10.31 -22.76 4.81
N ASP A 250 9.56 -23.68 5.42
CA ASP A 250 8.61 -24.54 4.71
C ASP A 250 7.54 -23.68 4.03
N ARG A 251 6.99 -22.69 4.75
CA ARG A 251 6.02 -21.75 4.20
C ARG A 251 6.62 -20.90 3.08
N LEU A 252 7.85 -20.41 3.27
CA LEU A 252 8.55 -19.62 2.26
C LEU A 252 8.78 -20.42 0.98
N LYS A 253 9.27 -21.66 1.10
CA LYS A 253 9.49 -22.59 -0.03
C LYS A 253 8.17 -22.93 -0.73
N GLU A 254 7.09 -23.16 0.01
CA GLU A 254 5.75 -23.40 -0.54
C GLU A 254 5.28 -22.22 -1.41
N MET A 255 5.39 -20.99 -0.90
CA MET A 255 5.00 -19.78 -1.64
C MET A 255 5.88 -19.54 -2.85
N MET A 256 7.21 -19.68 -2.71
CA MET A 256 8.13 -19.56 -3.84
C MET A 256 7.79 -20.57 -4.95
N GLY A 257 7.47 -21.81 -4.61
CA GLY A 257 7.02 -22.81 -5.58
C GLY A 257 5.77 -22.39 -6.36
N LYS A 258 4.81 -21.74 -5.70
CA LYS A 258 3.62 -21.16 -6.36
C LYS A 258 3.98 -19.96 -7.24
N PHE A 259 4.89 -19.10 -6.78
CA PHE A 259 5.29 -17.90 -7.51
C PHE A 259 6.14 -18.24 -8.73
N HIS A 260 7.00 -19.26 -8.65
CA HIS A 260 7.75 -19.75 -9.81
C HIS A 260 6.80 -20.20 -10.93
N LYS A 261 5.75 -20.97 -10.60
CA LYS A 261 4.72 -21.35 -11.58
C LYS A 261 4.01 -20.13 -12.16
N ALA A 262 3.71 -19.13 -11.34
CA ALA A 262 3.10 -17.89 -11.81
C ALA A 262 4.04 -17.09 -12.73
N ILE A 263 5.35 -17.05 -12.44
CA ILE A 263 6.36 -16.41 -13.29
C ILE A 263 6.39 -17.06 -14.68
N GLU A 264 6.42 -18.40 -14.73
CA GLU A 264 6.41 -19.12 -16.01
C GLU A 264 5.17 -18.79 -16.84
N VAL A 265 4.01 -18.67 -16.20
CA VAL A 265 2.75 -18.34 -16.87
C VAL A 265 2.68 -16.88 -17.31
N PHE A 266 3.06 -15.92 -16.45
CA PHE A 266 2.92 -14.50 -16.74
C PHE A 266 3.95 -13.99 -17.75
N PHE A 267 5.18 -14.49 -17.65
CA PHE A 267 6.30 -13.96 -18.43
C PHE A 267 6.71 -14.89 -19.58
N SER A 268 6.14 -16.10 -19.65
CA SER A 268 6.52 -17.14 -20.61
C SER A 268 8.00 -17.52 -20.52
N THR A 269 8.58 -17.41 -19.32
CA THR A 269 9.98 -17.74 -19.02
C THR A 269 10.08 -19.17 -18.50
N LYS A 270 11.25 -19.79 -18.66
CA LYS A 270 11.51 -21.15 -18.15
C LYS A 270 12.32 -21.10 -16.86
N ALA A 271 11.88 -21.85 -15.86
CA ALA A 271 12.68 -22.07 -14.65
C ALA A 271 13.97 -22.83 -14.98
N VAL A 272 15.08 -22.37 -14.40
CA VAL A 272 16.39 -23.05 -14.42
C VAL A 272 16.86 -23.19 -12.99
N ARG A 273 17.63 -24.25 -12.67
CA ARG A 273 18.23 -24.34 -11.34
C ARG A 273 19.30 -23.26 -11.21
N ALA A 274 19.27 -22.52 -10.10
CA ALA A 274 20.25 -21.46 -9.84
C ALA A 274 21.69 -22.01 -9.81
N SER A 275 21.88 -23.25 -9.36
CA SER A 275 23.18 -23.93 -9.35
C SER A 275 23.77 -24.19 -10.75
N GLU A 276 22.94 -24.20 -11.79
CA GLU A 276 23.36 -24.36 -13.19
C GLU A 276 23.71 -23.00 -13.84
N CYS A 277 23.48 -21.89 -13.12
CA CYS A 277 23.75 -20.53 -13.57
C CYS A 277 25.04 -20.00 -12.94
N LYS A 278 26.05 -19.70 -13.76
CA LYS A 278 27.25 -18.96 -13.32
C LYS A 278 27.01 -17.46 -13.51
N LEU A 279 26.38 -16.83 -12.53
CA LEU A 279 26.01 -15.41 -12.57
C LEU A 279 26.58 -14.67 -11.36
N GLU A 280 27.14 -13.49 -11.59
CA GLU A 280 27.64 -12.60 -10.52
C GLU A 280 26.56 -12.29 -9.48
N THR A 281 25.30 -12.22 -9.94
CA THR A 281 24.08 -12.02 -9.14
C THR A 281 23.90 -13.07 -8.03
N LEU A 282 24.45 -14.27 -8.21
CA LEU A 282 24.32 -15.40 -7.28
C LEU A 282 25.63 -15.72 -6.56
N ASP A 283 26.69 -14.94 -6.78
CA ASP A 283 27.97 -15.16 -6.11
C ASP A 283 27.78 -15.12 -4.58
N LYS A 284 28.41 -16.05 -3.87
CA LYS A 284 28.30 -16.24 -2.40
C LYS A 284 26.93 -16.65 -1.85
N ILE A 285 25.92 -16.90 -2.68
CA ILE A 285 24.64 -17.49 -2.25
C ILE A 285 24.71 -19.02 -2.36
N ASP A 286 24.21 -19.73 -1.35
CA ASP A 286 23.92 -21.15 -1.52
C ASP A 286 22.75 -21.31 -2.49
N THR A 287 23.07 -21.76 -3.71
CA THR A 287 22.10 -21.87 -4.81
C THR A 287 21.30 -23.17 -4.79
N ASP A 288 21.54 -24.05 -3.81
CA ASP A 288 20.84 -25.32 -3.71
C ASP A 288 19.33 -25.13 -3.48
N GLY A 289 18.53 -25.81 -4.29
CA GLY A 289 17.07 -25.66 -4.27
C GLY A 289 16.53 -24.31 -4.77
N LEU A 290 17.37 -23.35 -5.16
CA LEU A 290 16.93 -22.07 -5.73
C LEU A 290 16.66 -22.18 -7.24
N ILE A 291 15.69 -21.40 -7.71
CA ILE A 291 15.29 -21.31 -9.12
C ILE A 291 15.63 -19.91 -9.64
N TYR A 292 16.18 -19.88 -10.85
CA TYR A 292 16.53 -18.67 -11.58
C TYR A 292 15.78 -18.60 -12.92
N PHE A 293 15.33 -17.40 -13.27
CA PHE A 293 14.68 -17.05 -14.52
C PHE A 293 15.53 -16.00 -15.23
N ARG A 294 16.21 -16.39 -16.32
CA ARG A 294 17.11 -15.50 -17.08
C ARG A 294 16.37 -14.24 -17.52
N ASP A 295 15.29 -14.40 -18.28
CA ASP A 295 14.62 -13.27 -18.90
C ASP A 295 13.61 -12.56 -17.98
N LEU A 296 13.75 -12.63 -16.65
CA LEU A 296 12.81 -12.01 -15.71
C LEU A 296 13.12 -10.53 -15.43
N LEU A 297 14.31 -10.26 -14.88
CA LEU A 297 14.77 -8.91 -14.49
C LEU A 297 16.01 -8.45 -15.28
N ASP A 298 16.44 -9.25 -16.26
CA ASP A 298 17.53 -8.89 -17.16
C ASP A 298 17.17 -7.65 -17.98
N LYS A 299 18.17 -6.79 -18.23
CA LYS A 299 17.98 -5.45 -18.79
C LYS A 299 17.20 -5.44 -20.11
N GLU A 300 17.36 -6.48 -20.92
CA GLU A 300 16.75 -6.61 -22.25
C GLU A 300 15.25 -6.91 -22.18
N CYS A 301 14.80 -7.66 -21.17
CA CYS A 301 13.41 -8.12 -21.06
C CYS A 301 12.62 -7.38 -19.95
N PHE A 302 13.32 -6.70 -19.04
CA PHE A 302 12.73 -6.07 -17.87
C PHE A 302 11.57 -5.14 -18.21
N HIS A 303 11.73 -4.24 -19.18
CA HIS A 303 10.68 -3.27 -19.54
C HIS A 303 9.41 -3.98 -20.06
N SER A 304 9.57 -5.00 -20.91
CA SER A 304 8.43 -5.77 -21.43
C SER A 304 7.72 -6.54 -20.31
N ASN A 305 8.46 -7.14 -19.39
CA ASN A 305 7.88 -7.85 -18.25
C ASN A 305 7.19 -6.89 -17.27
N PHE A 306 7.79 -5.73 -17.02
CA PHE A 306 7.18 -4.69 -16.21
C PHE A 306 5.84 -4.24 -16.80
N GLU A 307 5.79 -3.98 -18.11
CA GLU A 307 4.55 -3.60 -18.81
C GLU A 307 3.48 -4.71 -18.76
N LYS A 308 3.86 -5.99 -18.94
CA LYS A 308 2.93 -7.12 -18.77
C LYS A 308 2.31 -7.12 -17.37
N LEU A 309 3.11 -6.81 -16.35
CA LEU A 309 2.69 -6.84 -14.97
C LEU A 309 1.78 -5.66 -14.61
N GLU A 310 2.08 -4.46 -15.12
CA GLU A 310 1.20 -3.29 -15.02
C GLU A 310 -0.18 -3.60 -15.59
N LYS A 311 -0.24 -4.22 -16.77
CA LYS A 311 -1.50 -4.65 -17.41
C LYS A 311 -2.25 -5.69 -16.59
N LEU A 312 -1.58 -6.60 -15.90
CA LEU A 312 -2.23 -7.59 -15.05
C LEU A 312 -2.82 -6.96 -13.79
N SER A 313 -2.12 -6.01 -13.19
CA SER A 313 -2.52 -5.35 -11.94
C SER A 313 -3.75 -4.42 -12.07
N SER A 314 -4.13 -4.04 -13.29
CA SER A 314 -5.27 -3.13 -13.55
C SER A 314 -6.60 -3.84 -13.86
N THR A 315 -6.64 -5.18 -13.84
CA THR A 315 -7.75 -5.96 -14.44
C THR A 315 -8.79 -6.55 -13.47
N THR A 316 -8.69 -6.32 -12.16
CA THR A 316 -9.65 -6.88 -11.18
C THR A 316 -10.58 -5.83 -10.58
N SER A 317 -11.80 -6.24 -10.20
CA SER A 317 -12.95 -5.35 -10.02
C SER A 317 -12.84 -4.37 -8.85
N TRP A 318 -12.20 -4.77 -7.74
CA TRP A 318 -11.95 -3.92 -6.58
C TRP A 318 -10.55 -3.32 -6.60
N GLU A 319 -9.54 -4.01 -7.13
CA GLU A 319 -8.21 -3.43 -7.36
C GLU A 319 -8.26 -2.25 -8.33
N GLY A 320 -9.14 -2.31 -9.34
CA GLY A 320 -9.33 -1.21 -10.29
C GLY A 320 -9.94 0.05 -9.69
N GLU A 321 -10.50 -0.01 -8.47
CA GLU A 321 -10.91 1.19 -7.72
C GLU A 321 -9.68 1.95 -7.17
N LEU A 322 -8.54 1.28 -7.02
CA LEU A 322 -7.32 1.84 -6.46
C LEU A 322 -6.27 2.05 -7.55
N ASP A 323 -5.55 3.18 -7.48
CA ASP A 323 -4.30 3.31 -8.22
C ASP A 323 -3.20 2.58 -7.44
N LEU A 324 -3.08 1.27 -7.70
CA LEU A 324 -2.16 0.39 -6.99
C LEU A 324 -0.67 0.72 -7.24
N LYS A 325 -0.35 1.42 -8.35
CA LYS A 325 1.00 1.90 -8.66
C LYS A 325 1.33 3.13 -7.83
N ARG A 326 0.40 4.09 -7.72
CA ARG A 326 0.56 5.29 -6.87
C ARG A 326 0.29 5.04 -5.40
N PHE A 327 -0.31 3.90 -5.04
CA PHE A 327 -0.57 3.52 -3.65
C PHE A 327 0.70 3.50 -2.78
N LEU A 328 1.85 3.18 -3.38
CA LEU A 328 3.16 3.25 -2.74
C LEU A 328 3.63 4.69 -2.46
N ILE A 329 3.27 5.63 -3.34
CA ILE A 329 3.73 7.02 -3.33
C ILE A 329 2.87 7.87 -2.37
N ASN A 330 1.56 7.63 -2.33
CA ASN A 330 0.60 8.46 -1.58
C ASN A 330 0.59 8.21 -0.06
N ASN A 331 1.22 7.14 0.42
CA ASN A 331 1.32 6.79 1.85
C ASN A 331 2.58 7.35 2.53
N ASP A 332 3.12 8.47 2.02
CA ASP A 332 4.33 9.14 2.53
C ASP A 332 5.61 8.26 2.52
N ASN A 333 5.57 7.11 1.81
CA ASN A 333 6.65 6.12 1.72
C ASN A 333 7.61 6.40 0.56
N ILE A 334 7.97 7.66 0.30
CA ILE A 334 8.82 8.00 -0.84
C ILE A 334 10.29 7.71 -0.49
N ILE A 335 10.86 6.75 -1.23
CA ILE A 335 12.29 6.57 -1.44
C ILE A 335 12.85 7.92 -1.92
N SER A 336 13.79 8.49 -1.18
CA SER A 336 14.50 9.73 -1.54
C SER A 336 15.24 9.58 -2.87
N ALA A 337 14.54 9.79 -3.98
CA ALA A 337 15.13 9.88 -5.31
C ALA A 337 15.37 11.36 -5.63
N GLU A 338 16.31 11.98 -4.92
CA GLU A 338 16.95 13.17 -5.48
C GLU A 338 17.74 12.71 -6.71
N ASN A 339 17.24 13.11 -7.88
CA ASN A 339 17.88 13.09 -9.20
C ASN A 339 17.72 11.80 -10.03
N SER A 340 16.55 11.63 -10.66
CA SER A 340 16.45 10.94 -11.96
C SER A 340 15.73 11.79 -13.00
N SER A 341 16.55 12.35 -13.90
CA SER A 341 16.31 12.59 -15.32
C SER A 341 14.86 12.46 -15.81
N ARG A 342 14.25 13.65 -15.98
CA ARG A 342 13.41 14.05 -17.12
C ARG A 342 12.41 12.99 -17.63
N ASP A 343 11.42 12.65 -16.80
CA ASP A 343 10.03 12.32 -17.20
C ASP A 343 9.06 12.18 -16.00
N PHE A 344 9.55 12.30 -14.76
CA PHE A 344 8.69 12.50 -13.58
C PHE A 344 8.62 13.99 -13.21
N THR A 345 8.05 14.84 -14.07
CA THR A 345 7.83 16.25 -13.71
C THR A 345 6.58 16.41 -12.86
N ASN A 346 6.77 17.04 -11.69
CA ASN A 346 5.78 17.66 -10.79
C ASN A 346 5.31 16.86 -9.58
N LEU A 347 6.23 16.38 -8.75
CA LEU A 347 5.94 16.13 -7.33
C LEU A 347 6.90 16.94 -6.45
N SER A 348 6.43 18.10 -6.01
CA SER A 348 7.02 18.87 -4.92
C SER A 348 6.24 18.54 -3.64
N CYS A 349 6.91 18.08 -2.59
CA CYS A 349 6.39 18.12 -1.23
C CYS A 349 7.49 18.37 -0.18
N PRO A 350 7.14 18.98 0.97
CA PRO A 350 8.08 19.65 1.86
C PRO A 350 8.80 18.68 2.82
N LYS A 351 10.08 18.97 3.06
CA LYS A 351 10.95 18.28 4.03
C LYS A 351 10.31 18.26 5.43
N ARG A 352 10.23 17.10 6.07
CA ARG A 352 10.11 17.00 7.53
C ARG A 352 11.27 16.23 8.14
N VAL A 353 11.79 16.83 9.19
CA VAL A 353 12.83 16.36 10.10
C VAL A 353 12.27 15.21 10.93
N PHE A 354 12.96 14.06 10.95
CA PHE A 354 12.65 12.98 11.88
C PHE A 354 13.25 13.30 13.25
N GLU A 355 12.41 13.58 14.25
CA GLU A 355 12.82 13.48 15.64
C GLU A 355 13.00 12.01 16.01
N THR A 356 14.19 11.71 16.51
CA THR A 356 14.69 10.38 16.82
C THR A 356 13.96 9.81 18.04
N LEU A 357 13.01 8.89 17.84
CA LEU A 357 12.51 8.05 18.92
C LEU A 357 13.56 6.99 19.24
N ALA A 358 14.34 7.23 20.28
CA ALA A 358 15.31 6.29 20.83
C ALA A 358 14.60 5.00 21.29
N SER A 359 15.05 3.86 20.76
CA SER A 359 14.72 2.52 21.26
C SER A 359 15.43 2.25 22.58
N PRO A 360 14.79 1.68 23.61
CA PRO A 360 15.52 1.14 24.75
C PRO A 360 16.01 -0.26 24.42
N THR A 361 17.34 -0.45 24.31
CA THR A 361 17.95 -1.78 24.21
C THR A 361 18.80 -2.07 25.45
N LYS A 362 18.38 -3.12 26.18
CA LYS A 362 19.12 -4.00 27.11
C LYS A 362 19.66 -3.42 28.42
N THR A 363 19.34 -4.08 29.54
CA THR A 363 20.28 -4.90 30.33
C THR A 363 19.57 -5.52 31.55
N ILE A 364 19.53 -6.85 31.61
CA ILE A 364 19.26 -7.61 32.83
C ILE A 364 20.52 -7.55 33.69
N LYS A 365 20.45 -6.96 34.88
CA LYS A 365 21.43 -7.18 35.95
C LYS A 365 20.73 -7.11 37.31
N ASN A 366 20.82 -8.22 38.05
CA ASN A 366 20.35 -8.40 39.41
C ASN A 366 20.66 -7.19 40.31
N MET A 367 19.67 -6.73 41.07
CA MET A 367 19.86 -6.32 42.46
C MET A 367 18.67 -6.78 43.30
N LEU A 368 18.96 -7.71 44.20
CA LEU A 368 18.20 -7.98 45.41
C LEU A 368 18.03 -6.68 46.20
N THR A 369 16.79 -6.19 46.32
CA THR A 369 16.31 -5.49 47.51
C THR A 369 14.78 -5.50 47.50
N VAL A 370 14.22 -6.13 48.53
CA VAL A 370 12.79 -6.17 48.85
C VAL A 370 12.35 -4.79 49.36
N PRO A 371 11.21 -4.25 48.89
CA PRO A 371 10.41 -3.34 49.71
C PRO A 371 9.09 -4.01 50.09
N SER A 372 8.97 -4.22 51.38
CA SER A 372 7.83 -4.68 52.15
C SER A 372 6.52 -3.93 51.84
N SER A 373 5.45 -4.70 51.67
CA SER A 373 4.07 -4.23 51.56
C SER A 373 3.62 -3.50 52.84
N PRO A 374 2.89 -2.38 52.76
CA PRO A 374 2.25 -1.81 53.93
C PRO A 374 0.96 -2.57 54.28
N SER A 375 0.86 -2.85 55.58
CA SER A 375 -0.15 -3.59 56.32
C SER A 375 -1.54 -2.95 56.33
N SER A 376 -2.56 -3.81 56.31
CA SER A 376 -3.97 -3.53 56.58
C SER A 376 -4.21 -3.05 58.02
N PRO A 377 -5.19 -2.16 58.30
CA PRO A 377 -5.58 -1.83 59.66
C PRO A 377 -6.80 -2.65 60.11
N VAL A 378 -6.62 -3.42 61.19
CA VAL A 378 -7.63 -4.02 62.11
C VAL A 378 -6.95 -3.93 63.48
N ASN A 379 -7.49 -3.47 64.60
CA ASN A 379 -8.85 -3.37 65.14
C ASN A 379 -8.82 -2.36 66.31
N GLY A 380 -9.97 -1.89 66.79
CA GLY A 380 -9.98 -1.11 68.03
C GLY A 380 -11.35 -0.69 68.56
N GLY A 381 -12.32 -1.60 68.60
CA GLY A 381 -13.49 -1.42 69.47
C GLY A 381 -13.14 -1.75 70.92
N SER A 382 -13.45 -0.84 71.85
CA SER A 382 -13.75 -1.21 73.23
C SER A 382 -14.84 -0.31 73.80
N VAL A 383 -15.84 -0.99 74.33
CA VAL A 383 -17.10 -0.56 74.94
C VAL A 383 -16.86 0.10 76.30
N LYS A 384 -17.75 1.01 76.74
CA LYS A 384 -18.13 1.07 78.16
C LYS A 384 -19.48 1.76 78.42
N ILE A 385 -20.31 0.99 79.16
CA ILE A 385 -21.48 1.31 80.00
C ILE A 385 -22.79 1.58 79.26
#